data_AF-A0A1Y6CAG3-F1
#
_entry.id   AF-A0A1Y6CAG3-F1
#
_cell.length_a   1.000
_cell.length_b   1.000
_cell.length_c   1.000
_cell.angle_alpha   90.00
_cell.angle_beta   90.00
_cell.angle_gamma   90.00
#
_symmetry.space_group_name_H-M   'P 1'
#
loop_
_entity.id
_entity.type
_entity.pdbx_description
1 polymer ?
#
loop_
_entity_poly.entity_id
_entity_poly.type
_entity_poly.pdbx_seq_one_letter_code
_entity_poly.pdbx_strand_id
1 'polypeptide(L)'
;MSTNQQRFRVLTSEGDIKLLGIIDETINFATVDEHIGKKQTISLDLSDVVACSWNALLHLDKFLAEKGLESIKLKKVPNRIFDYIKLLPRFYDTYEIVSLEMQLINQDFEMKSIEITKNELKQFAKHSPNYFIRWFKGYQFVGNQRYFLQEGLPKGLERSPWLKINQDEFKFWHDYISFCQSTLSLSLDLLESLDFVLKRNLKETMMIWNSVLSSFEHLKTENYNTYRDNSDDILSRIQNVESNCSKIYSSMKEIKQGSHMQILKIEVLSQNEYFIKDSSLHQGIDSYVQEVQKLTNMLSKIEDLGVNAGSLIFELLDYFDRFEKDFQEISELDTVALGAIRDIMGIMDVLSMKSWKKTQNIICKELQNWSQTLFNLSGTLQGFDLLRQIIEHRLKELTLITDKKQARVEWAYFATELYTMIESSLVTDQEKFSKGFYLPHAQGEQKKESKSPGDVMLF
;
A
#
# COMPACT_ATOMS: atom_id res chain seq x y z
N MET A 1 -20.35 5.99 -3.81
CA MET A 1 -20.47 4.52 -3.77
C MET A 1 -21.35 4.15 -2.60
N SER A 2 -22.30 3.21 -2.75
CA SER A 2 -23.15 2.79 -1.63
C SER A 2 -22.31 2.03 -0.60
N THR A 3 -22.51 2.28 0.69
CA THR A 3 -21.82 1.63 1.83
C THR A 3 -21.86 0.09 1.82
N ASN A 4 -22.82 -0.52 1.12
CA ASN A 4 -22.89 -1.98 0.95
C ASN A 4 -21.87 -2.58 -0.03
N GLN A 5 -21.28 -1.79 -0.94
CA GLN A 5 -20.26 -2.25 -1.88
C GLN A 5 -18.86 -2.35 -1.27
N GLN A 6 -18.65 -1.79 -0.06
CA GLN A 6 -17.33 -1.72 0.56
C GLN A 6 -17.04 -2.88 1.53
N ARG A 7 -18.06 -3.50 2.12
CA ARG A 7 -17.86 -4.59 3.11
C ARG A 7 -17.40 -5.86 2.44
N PHE A 8 -16.35 -6.48 2.99
CA PHE A 8 -15.89 -7.80 2.58
C PHE A 8 -16.99 -8.86 2.74
N ARG A 9 -17.19 -9.67 1.70
CA ARG A 9 -18.10 -10.82 1.71
C ARG A 9 -17.53 -11.95 0.88
N VAL A 10 -17.92 -13.16 1.25
CA VAL A 10 -17.62 -14.38 0.51
C VAL A 10 -18.94 -15.01 0.08
N LEU A 11 -19.03 -15.40 -1.19
CA LEU A 11 -20.17 -16.14 -1.73
C LEU A 11 -19.65 -17.37 -2.48
N THR A 12 -20.49 -18.39 -2.64
CA THR A 12 -20.22 -19.46 -3.60
C THR A 12 -21.19 -19.35 -4.76
N SER A 13 -20.66 -19.34 -5.98
CA SER A 13 -21.45 -19.34 -7.21
C SER A 13 -20.82 -20.31 -8.20
N GLU A 14 -21.60 -21.25 -8.73
CA GLU A 14 -21.14 -22.18 -9.76
C GLU A 14 -19.89 -22.99 -9.40
N GLY A 15 -19.67 -23.23 -8.10
CA GLY A 15 -18.49 -23.94 -7.58
C GLY A 15 -17.26 -23.07 -7.33
N ASP A 16 -17.29 -21.80 -7.75
CA ASP A 16 -16.27 -20.79 -7.48
C ASP A 16 -16.57 -20.08 -6.14
N ILE A 17 -15.51 -19.73 -5.42
CA ILE A 17 -15.55 -18.88 -4.23
C ILE A 17 -15.37 -17.44 -4.70
N LYS A 18 -16.41 -16.63 -4.57
CA LYS A 18 -16.40 -15.24 -5.00
C LYS A 18 -16.06 -14.33 -3.83
N LEU A 19 -15.00 -13.54 -3.99
CA LEU A 19 -14.60 -12.50 -3.03
C LEU A 19 -15.18 -11.16 -3.48
N LEU A 20 -15.84 -10.45 -2.57
CA LEU A 20 -16.49 -9.18 -2.86
C LEU A 20 -16.07 -8.10 -1.85
N GLY A 21 -16.02 -6.85 -2.30
CA GLY A 21 -15.75 -5.69 -1.44
C GLY A 21 -14.27 -5.37 -1.26
N ILE A 22 -13.93 -4.73 -0.15
CA ILE A 22 -12.55 -4.34 0.17
C ILE A 22 -11.88 -5.47 0.97
N ILE A 23 -10.65 -5.82 0.61
CA ILE A 23 -9.80 -6.77 1.34
C ILE A 23 -8.77 -5.98 2.18
N ASP A 24 -9.02 -5.81 3.48
CA ASP A 24 -8.15 -5.07 4.42
C ASP A 24 -7.70 -5.94 5.61
N GLU A 25 -6.85 -5.38 6.49
CA GLU A 25 -6.24 -6.09 7.62
C GLU A 25 -7.24 -6.53 8.69
N THR A 26 -8.48 -6.03 8.67
CA THR A 26 -9.52 -6.32 9.66
C THR A 26 -10.31 -7.58 9.34
N ILE A 27 -10.09 -8.17 8.16
CA ILE A 27 -10.86 -9.31 7.68
C ILE A 27 -10.51 -10.58 8.43
N ASN A 28 -11.56 -11.29 8.84
CA ASN A 28 -11.46 -12.67 9.31
C ASN A 28 -11.71 -13.64 8.15
N PHE A 29 -10.65 -14.31 7.70
CA PHE A 29 -10.71 -15.32 6.64
C PHE A 29 -11.36 -16.65 7.05
N ALA A 30 -11.86 -16.80 8.28
CA ALA A 30 -12.69 -17.94 8.68
C ALA A 30 -13.91 -18.13 7.75
N THR A 31 -14.49 -17.02 7.28
CA THR A 31 -15.59 -17.05 6.30
C THR A 31 -15.15 -17.65 4.96
N VAL A 32 -13.90 -17.42 4.53
CA VAL A 32 -13.35 -18.06 3.33
C VAL A 32 -13.15 -19.55 3.56
N ASP A 33 -12.69 -19.94 4.76
CA ASP A 33 -12.44 -21.34 5.14
C ASP A 33 -13.70 -22.21 5.02
N GLU A 34 -14.84 -21.69 5.48
CA GLU A 34 -16.14 -22.36 5.37
C GLU A 34 -16.50 -22.73 3.92
N HIS A 35 -16.09 -21.89 2.96
CA HIS A 35 -16.35 -22.10 1.53
C HIS A 35 -15.29 -22.98 0.84
N ILE A 36 -14.06 -23.05 1.37
CA ILE A 36 -13.01 -23.97 0.90
C ILE A 36 -13.41 -25.41 1.22
N GLY A 37 -13.85 -25.66 2.45
CA GLY A 37 -14.22 -27.00 2.92
C GLY A 37 -13.06 -28.00 2.81
N LYS A 38 -13.31 -29.18 2.23
CA LYS A 38 -12.31 -30.26 2.05
C LYS A 38 -11.68 -30.30 0.65
N LYS A 39 -11.83 -29.24 -0.15
CA LYS A 39 -11.32 -29.21 -1.53
C LYS A 39 -9.80 -29.06 -1.53
N GLN A 40 -9.11 -29.81 -2.40
CA GLN A 40 -7.66 -29.67 -2.64
C GLN A 40 -7.32 -28.59 -3.70
N THR A 41 -8.28 -28.30 -4.58
CA THR A 41 -8.19 -27.22 -5.58
C THR A 41 -9.38 -26.32 -5.43
N ILE A 42 -9.14 -25.01 -5.39
CA ILE A 42 -10.20 -24.00 -5.33
C ILE A 42 -10.09 -23.04 -6.51
N SER A 43 -11.18 -22.32 -6.74
CA SER A 43 -11.27 -21.29 -7.76
C SER A 43 -11.84 -20.04 -7.11
N LEU A 44 -11.09 -18.95 -7.16
CA LEU A 44 -11.40 -17.65 -6.58
C LEU A 44 -11.81 -16.69 -7.70
N ASP A 45 -13.06 -16.22 -7.67
CA ASP A 45 -13.55 -15.13 -8.53
C ASP A 45 -13.32 -13.79 -7.81
N LEU A 46 -12.50 -12.92 -8.41
CA LEU A 46 -12.12 -11.62 -7.87
C LEU A 46 -12.82 -10.44 -8.55
N SER A 47 -13.84 -10.68 -9.39
CA SER A 47 -14.47 -9.64 -10.22
C SER A 47 -14.99 -8.44 -9.42
N ASP A 48 -15.45 -8.69 -8.20
CA ASP A 48 -16.11 -7.71 -7.34
C ASP A 48 -15.22 -7.25 -6.18
N VAL A 49 -13.91 -7.54 -6.24
CA VAL A 49 -12.93 -7.01 -5.29
C VAL A 49 -12.65 -5.54 -5.63
N VAL A 50 -13.07 -4.66 -4.72
CA VAL A 50 -13.03 -3.20 -4.88
C VAL A 50 -11.66 -2.63 -4.54
N ALA A 51 -10.95 -3.22 -3.58
CA ALA A 51 -9.59 -2.83 -3.21
C ALA A 51 -8.99 -3.99 -2.40
N CYS A 52 -7.67 -4.03 -2.33
CA CYS A 52 -6.96 -4.97 -1.47
C CYS A 52 -5.72 -4.25 -0.92
N SER A 53 -5.58 -4.19 0.40
CA SER A 53 -4.34 -3.71 1.01
C SER A 53 -3.26 -4.79 0.89
N TRP A 54 -2.00 -4.35 0.83
CA TRP A 54 -0.87 -5.26 0.74
C TRP A 54 -0.80 -6.26 1.91
N ASN A 55 -1.00 -5.79 3.15
CA ASN A 55 -0.94 -6.64 4.33
C ASN A 55 -2.09 -7.66 4.33
N ALA A 56 -3.29 -7.26 3.92
CA ALA A 56 -4.41 -8.17 3.79
C ALA A 56 -4.17 -9.23 2.71
N LEU A 57 -3.50 -8.87 1.62
CA LEU A 57 -3.08 -9.81 0.60
C LEU A 57 -2.07 -10.83 1.14
N LEU A 58 -1.06 -10.39 1.91
CA LEU A 58 -0.11 -11.31 2.55
C LEU A 58 -0.80 -12.25 3.55
N HIS A 59 -1.76 -11.74 4.30
CA HIS A 59 -2.56 -12.56 5.23
C HIS A 59 -3.40 -13.59 4.47
N LEU A 60 -4.03 -13.18 3.35
CA LEU A 60 -4.77 -14.09 2.49
C LEU A 60 -3.86 -15.17 1.89
N ASP A 61 -2.69 -14.79 1.37
CA ASP A 61 -1.71 -15.71 0.81
C ASP A 61 -1.23 -16.74 1.83
N LYS A 62 -0.85 -16.28 3.02
CA LYS A 62 -0.44 -17.15 4.13
C LYS A 62 -1.57 -18.09 4.55
N PHE A 63 -2.78 -17.56 4.71
CA PHE A 63 -3.96 -18.35 5.04
C PHE A 63 -4.20 -19.45 4.00
N LEU A 64 -4.13 -19.12 2.71
CA LEU A 64 -4.33 -20.08 1.62
C LEU A 64 -3.20 -21.13 1.57
N ALA A 65 -1.96 -20.73 1.81
CA ALA A 65 -0.82 -21.64 1.86
C ALA A 65 -0.93 -22.66 3.01
N GLU A 66 -1.41 -22.23 4.19
CA GLU A 66 -1.63 -23.10 5.35
C GLU A 66 -2.71 -24.16 5.13
N LYS A 67 -3.60 -23.98 4.14
CA LYS A 67 -4.63 -24.97 3.79
C LYS A 67 -4.10 -26.17 3.00
N GLY A 68 -2.83 -26.15 2.57
CA GLY A 68 -2.23 -27.26 1.83
C GLY A 68 -2.92 -27.55 0.49
N LEU A 69 -3.45 -26.49 -0.15
CA LEU A 69 -4.09 -26.59 -1.45
C LEU A 69 -3.05 -26.90 -2.55
N GLU A 70 -3.40 -27.79 -3.48
CA GLU A 70 -2.52 -28.15 -4.60
C GLU A 70 -2.45 -27.03 -5.65
N SER A 71 -3.54 -26.29 -5.84
CA SER A 71 -3.61 -25.20 -6.81
C SER A 71 -4.78 -24.25 -6.51
N ILE A 72 -4.55 -22.97 -6.74
CA ILE A 72 -5.55 -21.90 -6.55
C ILE A 72 -5.79 -21.21 -7.88
N LYS A 73 -6.96 -21.43 -8.47
CA LYS A 73 -7.36 -20.80 -9.73
C LYS A 73 -7.88 -19.40 -9.49
N LEU A 74 -7.30 -18.39 -10.12
CA LEU A 74 -7.76 -17.00 -10.05
C LEU A 74 -8.54 -16.64 -11.31
N LYS A 75 -9.81 -16.25 -11.14
CA LYS A 75 -10.72 -15.84 -12.22
C LYS A 75 -11.05 -14.36 -12.10
N LYS A 76 -11.22 -13.71 -13.25
CA LYS A 76 -11.66 -12.31 -13.39
C LYS A 76 -10.86 -11.35 -12.51
N VAL A 77 -9.55 -11.55 -12.47
CA VAL A 77 -8.66 -10.76 -11.60
C VAL A 77 -8.62 -9.30 -12.11
N PRO A 78 -9.08 -8.30 -11.34
CA PRO A 78 -8.98 -6.91 -11.78
C PRO A 78 -7.51 -6.49 -11.94
N ASN A 79 -7.19 -5.65 -12.93
CA ASN A 79 -5.79 -5.29 -13.26
C ASN A 79 -5.03 -4.76 -12.03
N ARG A 80 -5.68 -3.89 -11.26
CA ARG A 80 -5.13 -3.31 -10.03
C ARG A 80 -4.80 -4.36 -8.97
N ILE A 81 -5.57 -5.44 -8.88
CA ILE A 81 -5.35 -6.50 -7.90
C ILE A 81 -4.21 -7.38 -8.41
N PHE A 82 -4.21 -7.68 -9.71
CA PHE A 82 -3.14 -8.43 -10.36
C PHE A 82 -1.77 -7.77 -10.14
N ASP A 83 -1.68 -6.44 -10.18
CA ASP A 83 -0.45 -5.68 -9.93
C ASP A 83 0.19 -5.96 -8.56
N TYR A 84 -0.60 -6.33 -7.55
CA TYR A 84 -0.11 -6.74 -6.24
C TYR A 84 0.14 -8.24 -6.15
N ILE A 85 -0.84 -9.07 -6.55
CA ILE A 85 -0.77 -10.52 -6.38
C ILE A 85 0.43 -11.10 -7.14
N LYS A 86 0.77 -10.56 -8.31
CA LYS A 86 1.92 -11.04 -9.10
C LYS A 86 3.27 -10.87 -8.38
N LEU A 87 3.35 -10.00 -7.37
CA LEU A 87 4.56 -9.75 -6.59
C LEU A 87 4.73 -10.78 -5.47
N LEU A 88 3.69 -11.53 -5.10
CA LEU A 88 3.77 -12.49 -4.01
C LEU A 88 4.88 -13.53 -4.25
N PRO A 89 5.60 -13.92 -3.19
CA PRO A 89 6.58 -14.99 -3.30
C PRO A 89 5.87 -16.27 -3.77
N ARG A 90 6.45 -16.98 -4.74
CA ARG A 90 5.88 -18.22 -5.32
C ARG A 90 4.51 -18.02 -6.00
N PHE A 91 4.15 -16.79 -6.38
CA PHE A 91 2.87 -16.51 -7.04
C PHE A 91 2.53 -17.53 -8.14
N TYR A 92 3.49 -17.81 -9.03
CA TYR A 92 3.28 -18.73 -10.14
C TYR A 92 3.36 -20.22 -9.79
N ASP A 93 3.87 -20.57 -8.61
CA ASP A 93 3.85 -21.95 -8.11
C ASP A 93 2.49 -22.26 -7.44
N THR A 94 1.89 -21.25 -6.79
CA THR A 94 0.66 -21.39 -6.01
C THR A 94 -0.61 -21.08 -6.83
N TYR A 95 -0.57 -20.04 -7.67
CA TYR A 95 -1.74 -19.49 -8.33
C TYR A 95 -1.75 -19.77 -9.84
N GLU A 96 -2.88 -20.29 -10.31
CA GLU A 96 -3.17 -20.44 -11.74
C GLU A 96 -4.10 -19.30 -12.20
N ILE A 97 -3.59 -18.37 -13.00
CA ILE A 97 -4.43 -17.33 -13.61
C ILE A 97 -5.28 -17.93 -14.72
N VAL A 98 -6.61 -17.91 -14.54
CA VAL A 98 -7.59 -18.34 -15.54
C VAL A 98 -7.97 -17.16 -16.44
N SER A 99 -8.43 -16.05 -15.85
CA SER A 99 -8.72 -14.79 -16.56
C SER A 99 -8.33 -13.58 -15.73
N LEU A 100 -7.89 -12.52 -16.40
CA LEU A 100 -7.57 -11.23 -15.79
C LEU A 100 -8.08 -10.07 -16.65
N GLU A 101 -8.38 -8.95 -16.01
CA GLU A 101 -8.57 -7.67 -16.68
C GLU A 101 -7.18 -7.11 -17.05
N MET A 102 -6.98 -6.79 -18.32
CA MET A 102 -5.75 -6.17 -18.82
C MET A 102 -6.05 -4.82 -19.46
N GLN A 103 -5.08 -3.91 -19.32
CA GLN A 103 -5.10 -2.64 -20.01
C GLN A 103 -4.44 -2.75 -21.39
N LEU A 104 -5.05 -2.08 -22.36
CA LEU A 104 -4.60 -1.93 -23.73
C LEU A 104 -4.30 -0.47 -24.02
N ILE A 105 -3.28 -0.22 -24.85
CA ILE A 105 -2.89 1.12 -25.32
C ILE A 105 -2.60 1.13 -26.83
N ASN A 106 -2.93 2.21 -27.52
CA ASN A 106 -2.57 2.46 -28.93
C ASN A 106 -1.60 3.65 -29.08
N GLN A 107 -1.20 3.95 -30.32
CA GLN A 107 -0.28 5.06 -30.63
C GLN A 107 -0.82 6.45 -30.27
N ASP A 108 -2.15 6.59 -30.19
CA ASP A 108 -2.84 7.82 -29.80
C ASP A 108 -3.02 7.95 -28.27
N PHE A 109 -2.44 7.02 -27.49
CA PHE A 109 -2.57 6.95 -26.03
C PHE A 109 -3.99 6.69 -25.52
N GLU A 110 -4.85 6.12 -26.37
CA GLU A 110 -6.17 5.65 -25.94
C GLU A 110 -6.05 4.36 -25.15
N MET A 111 -6.67 4.35 -23.96
CA MET A 111 -6.64 3.21 -23.05
C MET A 111 -7.95 2.44 -23.07
N LYS A 112 -7.88 1.10 -23.04
CA LYS A 112 -9.05 0.21 -22.90
C LYS A 112 -8.77 -0.91 -21.92
N SER A 113 -9.75 -1.28 -21.10
CA SER A 113 -9.71 -2.51 -20.31
C SER A 113 -10.44 -3.62 -21.05
N ILE A 114 -9.85 -4.82 -21.07
CA ILE A 114 -10.52 -6.04 -21.54
C ILE A 114 -10.29 -7.17 -20.54
N GLU A 115 -11.28 -8.05 -20.37
CA GLU A 115 -11.05 -9.34 -19.74
C GLU A 115 -10.47 -10.30 -20.77
N ILE A 116 -9.42 -11.03 -20.39
CA ILE A 116 -8.77 -12.01 -21.24
C ILE A 116 -8.34 -13.24 -20.45
N THR A 117 -8.44 -14.42 -21.06
CA THR A 117 -7.92 -15.65 -20.50
C THR A 117 -6.42 -15.82 -20.77
N LYS A 118 -5.72 -16.56 -19.91
CA LYS A 118 -4.30 -16.89 -20.13
C LYS A 118 -4.06 -17.60 -21.47
N ASN A 119 -5.00 -18.43 -21.92
CA ASN A 119 -4.91 -19.16 -23.18
C ASN A 119 -5.04 -18.24 -24.39
N GLU A 120 -5.99 -17.30 -24.36
CA GLU A 120 -6.11 -16.28 -25.40
C GLU A 120 -4.84 -15.42 -25.46
N LEU A 121 -4.33 -14.96 -24.32
CA LEU A 121 -3.10 -14.16 -24.27
C LEU A 121 -1.90 -14.91 -24.88
N LYS A 122 -1.75 -16.21 -24.59
CA LYS A 122 -0.74 -17.09 -25.22
C LYS A 122 -0.92 -17.18 -26.73
N GLN A 123 -2.15 -17.24 -27.22
CA GLN A 123 -2.41 -17.24 -28.66
C GLN A 123 -1.97 -15.92 -29.28
N PHE A 124 -2.29 -14.77 -28.69
CA PHE A 124 -1.84 -13.46 -29.20
C PHE A 124 -0.31 -13.32 -29.21
N ALA A 125 0.36 -13.76 -28.13
CA ALA A 125 1.82 -13.76 -28.03
C ALA A 125 2.47 -14.57 -29.17
N LYS A 126 1.90 -15.73 -29.53
CA LYS A 126 2.38 -16.57 -30.64
C LYS A 126 2.15 -15.94 -32.03
N HIS A 127 1.01 -15.28 -32.24
CA HIS A 127 0.67 -14.72 -33.55
C HIS A 127 1.32 -13.36 -33.83
N SER A 128 1.64 -12.59 -32.80
CA SER A 128 2.27 -11.28 -32.95
C SER A 128 3.48 -11.11 -32.02
N PRO A 129 4.53 -11.93 -32.20
CA PRO A 129 5.71 -11.90 -31.36
C PRO A 129 6.43 -10.55 -31.49
N ASN A 130 6.26 -9.69 -30.49
CA ASN A 130 6.91 -8.40 -30.34
C ASN A 130 7.29 -8.24 -28.87
N TYR A 131 8.04 -7.19 -28.54
CA TYR A 131 8.38 -6.89 -27.14
C TYR A 131 7.13 -6.80 -26.25
N PHE A 132 6.07 -6.14 -26.75
CA PHE A 132 4.74 -6.15 -26.13
C PHE A 132 3.76 -6.95 -27.00
N ILE A 133 2.85 -7.69 -26.37
CA ILE A 133 1.82 -8.45 -27.09
C ILE A 133 0.88 -7.47 -27.77
N ARG A 134 0.69 -7.62 -29.08
CA ARG A 134 -0.25 -6.80 -29.83
C ARG A 134 -1.63 -7.45 -29.87
N TRP A 135 -2.62 -6.57 -29.92
CA TRP A 135 -4.03 -6.89 -30.07
C TRP A 135 -4.56 -6.36 -31.41
N PHE A 136 -5.87 -6.41 -31.64
CA PHE A 136 -6.50 -5.86 -32.83
C PHE A 136 -6.43 -4.31 -32.89
N LYS A 137 -6.57 -3.75 -34.10
CA LYS A 137 -6.71 -2.30 -34.37
C LYS A 137 -5.60 -1.41 -33.76
N GLY A 138 -4.36 -1.89 -33.76
CA GLY A 138 -3.21 -1.10 -33.30
C GLY A 138 -3.09 -0.97 -31.78
N TYR A 139 -3.89 -1.68 -31.01
CA TYR A 139 -3.71 -1.78 -29.56
C TYR A 139 -2.61 -2.79 -29.20
N GLN A 140 -1.92 -2.58 -28.09
CA GLN A 140 -1.07 -3.56 -27.41
C GLN A 140 -1.48 -3.69 -25.96
N PHE A 141 -1.13 -4.81 -25.34
CA PHE A 141 -1.21 -4.96 -23.89
C PHE A 141 -0.15 -4.10 -23.20
N VAL A 142 -0.55 -3.45 -22.12
CA VAL A 142 0.35 -2.70 -21.23
C VAL A 142 1.16 -3.69 -20.43
N GLY A 143 2.48 -3.50 -20.39
CA GLY A 143 3.41 -4.39 -19.73
C GLY A 143 3.88 -5.58 -20.59
N ASN A 144 5.04 -6.10 -20.23
CA ASN A 144 5.73 -7.16 -20.96
C ASN A 144 5.03 -8.51 -20.77
N GLN A 145 5.03 -9.37 -21.80
CA GLN A 145 4.48 -10.73 -21.71
C GLN A 145 5.05 -11.57 -20.55
N ARG A 146 6.30 -11.33 -20.15
CA ARG A 146 6.93 -11.95 -18.97
C ARG A 146 6.10 -11.74 -17.70
N TYR A 147 5.44 -10.58 -17.58
CA TYR A 147 4.65 -10.22 -16.40
C TYR A 147 3.36 -11.05 -16.25
N PHE A 148 2.92 -11.72 -17.31
CA PHE A 148 1.64 -12.43 -17.36
C PHE A 148 1.79 -13.92 -17.68
N LEU A 149 2.73 -14.25 -18.57
CA LEU A 149 2.90 -15.60 -19.12
C LEU A 149 4.14 -16.32 -18.58
N GLN A 150 5.06 -15.60 -17.93
CA GLN A 150 6.42 -16.07 -17.58
C GLN A 150 7.25 -16.55 -18.78
N GLU A 151 6.87 -16.16 -20.00
CA GLU A 151 7.61 -16.50 -21.20
C GLU A 151 8.71 -15.47 -21.46
N GLY A 152 9.86 -15.91 -21.97
CA GLY A 152 10.94 -15.02 -22.36
C GLY A 152 10.52 -14.09 -23.49
N LEU A 153 11.15 -12.92 -23.59
CA LEU A 153 10.89 -11.96 -24.66
C LEU A 153 11.24 -12.57 -26.04
N PRO A 154 10.40 -12.36 -27.08
CA PRO A 154 10.73 -12.80 -28.44
C PRO A 154 11.91 -11.97 -28.95
N LYS A 155 12.86 -12.58 -29.68
CA LYS A 155 14.06 -11.89 -30.19
C LYS A 155 13.98 -11.64 -31.68
N GLY A 156 14.33 -10.44 -32.13
CA GLY A 156 14.55 -10.09 -33.54
C GLY A 156 13.26 -9.92 -34.37
N LEU A 157 12.11 -9.88 -33.71
CA LEU A 157 10.77 -9.77 -34.32
C LEU A 157 10.16 -8.37 -34.14
N GLU A 158 10.94 -7.43 -33.61
CA GLU A 158 10.56 -6.05 -33.40
C GLU A 158 10.41 -5.31 -34.74
N ARG A 159 9.51 -4.34 -34.79
CA ARG A 159 9.37 -3.50 -35.99
C ARG A 159 10.43 -2.41 -36.07
N SER A 160 10.82 -1.85 -34.92
CA SER A 160 11.84 -0.82 -34.82
C SER A 160 13.23 -1.39 -35.15
N PRO A 161 13.98 -0.81 -36.11
CA PRO A 161 15.36 -1.20 -36.38
C PRO A 161 16.27 -1.04 -35.17
N TRP A 162 16.05 0.00 -34.35
CA TRP A 162 16.84 0.24 -33.14
C TRP A 162 16.58 -0.83 -32.07
N LEU A 163 15.32 -1.21 -31.84
CA LEU A 163 14.97 -2.23 -30.85
C LEU A 163 15.49 -3.63 -31.19
N LYS A 164 15.58 -3.97 -32.48
CA LYS A 164 16.18 -5.25 -32.89
C LYS A 164 17.63 -5.40 -32.42
N ILE A 165 18.34 -4.28 -32.29
CA ILE A 165 19.76 -4.24 -31.90
C ILE A 165 19.88 -4.02 -30.39
N ASN A 166 19.07 -3.14 -29.82
CA ASN A 166 19.20 -2.65 -28.44
C ASN A 166 18.08 -3.14 -27.51
N GLN A 167 17.62 -4.38 -27.72
CA GLN A 167 16.52 -4.97 -26.96
C GLN A 167 16.80 -5.01 -25.45
N ASP A 168 18.04 -5.34 -25.06
CA ASP A 168 18.43 -5.47 -23.66
C ASP A 168 18.46 -4.11 -22.93
N GLU A 169 18.89 -3.05 -23.61
CA GLU A 169 18.84 -1.69 -23.06
C GLU A 169 17.38 -1.23 -22.86
N PHE A 170 16.54 -1.43 -23.86
CA PHE A 170 15.11 -1.09 -23.74
C PHE A 170 14.45 -1.87 -22.61
N LYS A 171 14.77 -3.17 -22.49
CA LYS A 171 14.30 -4.03 -21.41
C LYS A 171 14.73 -3.52 -20.06
N PHE A 172 16.01 -3.20 -19.90
CA PHE A 172 16.57 -2.65 -18.67
C PHE A 172 15.77 -1.43 -18.19
N TRP A 173 15.56 -0.44 -19.06
CA TRP A 173 14.83 0.77 -18.70
C TRP A 173 13.35 0.49 -18.40
N HIS A 174 12.69 -0.32 -19.22
CA HIS A 174 11.28 -0.67 -19.01
C HIS A 174 11.07 -1.41 -17.69
N ASP A 175 11.88 -2.43 -17.40
CA ASP A 175 11.82 -3.21 -16.17
C ASP A 175 12.13 -2.34 -14.93
N TYR A 176 13.17 -1.48 -15.00
CA TYR A 176 13.53 -0.58 -13.89
C TYR A 176 12.44 0.46 -13.60
N ILE A 177 11.89 1.10 -14.63
CA ILE A 177 10.83 2.09 -14.43
C ILE A 177 9.54 1.42 -13.95
N SER A 178 9.24 0.20 -14.43
CA SER A 178 8.12 -0.61 -13.92
C SER A 178 8.31 -0.97 -12.45
N PHE A 179 9.53 -1.32 -12.03
CA PHE A 179 9.89 -1.53 -10.62
C PHE A 179 9.60 -0.29 -9.78
N CYS A 180 10.09 0.88 -10.20
CA CYS A 180 9.85 2.14 -9.49
C CYS A 180 8.35 2.51 -9.44
N GLN A 181 7.60 2.25 -10.50
CA GLN A 181 6.16 2.47 -10.52
C GLN A 181 5.41 1.56 -9.55
N SER A 182 5.88 0.31 -9.42
CA SER A 182 5.36 -0.65 -8.45
C SER A 182 5.64 -0.19 -7.02
N THR A 183 6.86 0.24 -6.72
CA THR A 183 7.21 0.73 -5.38
C THR A 183 6.45 2.01 -5.02
N LEU A 184 6.26 2.96 -5.95
CA LEU A 184 5.41 4.13 -5.73
C LEU A 184 3.94 3.77 -5.48
N SER A 185 3.44 2.69 -6.11
CA SER A 185 2.09 2.19 -5.85
C SER A 185 1.97 1.64 -4.42
N LEU A 186 2.94 0.82 -4.01
CA LEU A 186 3.02 0.27 -2.66
C LEU A 186 3.20 1.36 -1.59
N SER A 187 3.95 2.43 -1.90
CA SER A 187 4.09 3.61 -1.05
C SER A 187 2.76 4.35 -0.84
N LEU A 188 1.92 4.47 -1.87
CA LEU A 188 0.59 5.06 -1.74
C LEU A 188 -0.33 4.20 -0.86
N ASP A 189 -0.27 2.87 -1.01
CA ASP A 189 -1.06 1.97 -0.17
C ASP A 189 -0.62 2.02 1.29
N LEU A 190 0.70 2.10 1.54
CA LEU A 190 1.25 2.31 2.87
C LEU A 190 0.71 3.62 3.46
N LEU A 191 0.76 4.71 2.70
CA LEU A 191 0.24 6.01 3.16
C LEU A 191 -1.27 5.98 3.44
N GLU A 192 -2.06 5.29 2.61
CA GLU A 192 -3.50 5.13 2.81
C GLU A 192 -3.81 4.30 4.07
N SER A 193 -3.04 3.24 4.31
CA SER A 193 -3.13 2.42 5.53
C SER A 193 -2.78 3.25 6.78
N LEU A 194 -1.69 4.02 6.74
CA LEU A 194 -1.29 4.92 7.83
C LEU A 194 -2.37 5.97 8.11
N ASP A 195 -2.88 6.63 7.07
CA ASP A 195 -3.95 7.63 7.18
C ASP A 195 -5.21 7.03 7.81
N PHE A 196 -5.62 5.83 7.37
CA PHE A 196 -6.78 5.14 7.93
C PHE A 196 -6.60 4.81 9.42
N VAL A 197 -5.47 4.21 9.80
CA VAL A 197 -5.19 3.84 11.20
C VAL A 197 -5.13 5.09 12.08
N LEU A 198 -4.45 6.14 11.64
CA LEU A 198 -4.37 7.40 12.39
C LEU A 198 -5.74 8.05 12.56
N LYS A 199 -6.50 8.23 11.47
CA LYS A 199 -7.84 8.81 11.49
C LYS A 199 -8.78 8.07 12.43
N ARG A 200 -8.79 6.74 12.35
CA ARG A 200 -9.65 5.92 13.22
C ARG A 200 -9.32 6.14 14.68
N ASN A 201 -8.05 5.94 15.07
CA ASN A 201 -7.68 6.00 16.48
C ASN A 201 -7.74 7.44 17.03
N LEU A 202 -7.39 8.48 16.26
CA LEU A 202 -7.50 9.87 16.72
C LEU A 202 -8.96 10.31 16.89
N LYS A 203 -9.87 9.88 16.00
CA LYS A 203 -11.31 10.14 16.15
C LYS A 203 -11.89 9.45 17.38
N GLU A 204 -11.54 8.17 17.57
CA GLU A 204 -11.97 7.43 18.75
C GLU A 204 -11.43 8.09 20.03
N THR A 205 -10.15 8.47 20.06
CA THR A 205 -9.53 9.23 21.16
C THR A 205 -10.32 10.50 21.50
N MET A 206 -10.74 11.28 20.49
CA MET A 206 -11.56 12.48 20.73
C MET A 206 -12.93 12.17 21.31
N MET A 207 -13.52 11.01 21.00
CA MET A 207 -14.78 10.61 21.62
C MET A 207 -14.60 10.37 23.12
N ILE A 208 -13.55 9.66 23.53
CA ILE A 208 -13.26 9.44 24.97
C ILE A 208 -12.91 10.75 25.65
N TRP A 209 -12.08 11.58 25.01
CA TRP A 209 -11.73 12.90 25.52
C TRP A 209 -12.99 13.71 25.84
N ASN A 210 -13.93 13.78 24.91
CA ASN A 210 -15.19 14.51 25.11
C ASN A 210 -16.07 13.90 26.21
N SER A 211 -16.11 12.57 26.35
CA SER A 211 -16.82 11.90 27.45
C SER A 211 -16.18 12.20 28.81
N VAL A 212 -14.84 12.21 28.89
CA VAL A 212 -14.10 12.60 30.10
C VAL A 212 -14.35 14.07 30.44
N LEU A 213 -14.25 14.96 29.45
CA LEU A 213 -14.48 16.39 29.63
C LEU A 213 -15.90 16.69 30.12
N SER A 214 -16.91 16.02 29.54
CA SER A 214 -18.31 16.12 29.98
C SER A 214 -18.52 15.60 31.40
N SER A 215 -17.77 14.55 31.78
CA SER A 215 -17.78 14.04 33.16
C SER A 215 -17.18 15.05 34.14
N PHE A 216 -16.06 15.69 33.79
CA PHE A 216 -15.44 16.73 34.60
C PHE A 216 -16.30 18.00 34.71
N GLU A 217 -17.03 18.37 33.65
CA GLU A 217 -18.02 19.44 33.70
C GLU A 217 -19.11 19.13 34.74
N HIS A 218 -19.64 17.91 34.71
CA HIS A 218 -20.68 17.48 35.65
C HIS A 218 -20.18 17.46 37.10
N LEU A 219 -18.94 17.04 37.28
CA LEU A 219 -18.24 17.01 38.57
C LEU A 219 -17.82 18.40 39.07
N LYS A 220 -17.85 19.43 38.21
CA LYS A 220 -17.37 20.79 38.50
C LYS A 220 -15.93 20.82 39.03
N THR A 221 -15.07 19.98 38.47
CA THR A 221 -13.65 19.94 38.85
C THR A 221 -12.94 21.22 38.45
N GLU A 222 -11.98 21.69 39.27
CA GLU A 222 -11.20 22.90 38.99
C GLU A 222 -10.43 22.83 37.66
N ASN A 223 -10.01 21.62 37.25
CA ASN A 223 -9.26 21.38 36.02
C ASN A 223 -10.11 21.41 34.73
N TYR A 224 -11.44 21.48 34.82
CA TYR A 224 -12.34 21.40 33.65
C TYR A 224 -12.03 22.46 32.59
N ASN A 225 -11.86 23.72 33.00
CA ASN A 225 -11.59 24.80 32.05
C ASN A 225 -10.27 24.59 31.31
N THR A 226 -9.22 24.14 32.02
CA THR A 226 -7.93 23.81 31.43
C THR A 226 -8.05 22.71 30.37
N TYR A 227 -8.79 21.64 30.66
CA TYR A 227 -8.99 20.55 29.70
C TYR A 227 -9.84 20.96 28.50
N ARG A 228 -10.84 21.81 28.73
CA ARG A 228 -11.68 22.36 27.67
C ARG A 228 -10.87 23.20 26.69
N ASP A 229 -10.05 24.12 27.19
CA ASP A 229 -9.25 25.01 26.34
C ASP A 229 -8.24 24.22 25.49
N ASN A 230 -7.66 23.14 26.05
CA ASN A 230 -6.76 22.26 25.30
C ASN A 230 -7.49 21.38 24.28
N SER A 231 -8.77 21.08 24.49
CA SER A 231 -9.57 20.25 23.58
C SER A 231 -9.68 20.86 22.17
N ASP A 232 -9.85 22.18 22.09
CA ASP A 232 -9.97 22.89 20.80
C ASP A 232 -8.63 22.88 20.04
N ASP A 233 -7.51 23.02 20.74
CA ASP A 233 -6.16 22.92 20.15
C ASP A 233 -5.90 21.50 19.62
N ILE A 234 -6.18 20.48 20.44
CA ILE A 234 -6.03 19.06 20.06
C ILE A 234 -6.87 18.75 18.82
N LEU A 235 -8.13 19.18 18.79
CA LEU A 235 -9.02 18.96 17.64
C LEU A 235 -8.46 19.62 16.36
N SER A 236 -7.99 20.86 16.47
CA SER A 236 -7.35 21.59 15.36
C SER A 236 -6.12 20.84 14.83
N ARG A 237 -5.30 20.29 15.73
CA ARG A 237 -4.10 19.52 15.37
C ARG A 237 -4.43 18.17 14.74
N ILE A 238 -5.44 17.46 15.23
CA ILE A 238 -5.95 16.25 14.56
C ILE A 238 -6.39 16.58 13.13
N GLN A 239 -7.17 17.64 12.94
CA GLN A 239 -7.61 18.07 11.60
C GLN A 239 -6.41 18.46 10.71
N ASN A 240 -5.37 19.06 11.25
CA ASN A 240 -4.15 19.38 10.52
C ASN A 240 -3.41 18.11 10.06
N VAL A 241 -3.26 17.11 10.93
CA VAL A 241 -2.67 15.80 10.59
C VAL A 241 -3.46 15.13 9.46
N GLU A 242 -4.80 15.07 9.57
CA GLU A 242 -5.67 14.49 8.54
C GLU A 242 -5.58 15.22 7.19
N SER A 243 -5.54 16.56 7.23
CA SER A 243 -5.43 17.42 6.05
C SER A 243 -4.09 17.20 5.34
N ASN A 244 -2.99 17.11 6.11
CA ASN A 244 -1.66 16.92 5.56
C ASN A 244 -1.46 15.51 4.98
N CYS A 245 -1.98 14.45 5.63
CA CYS A 245 -2.02 13.10 5.05
C CYS A 245 -2.70 13.12 3.66
N SER A 246 -3.89 13.74 3.59
CA SER A 246 -4.70 13.80 2.36
C SER A 246 -4.01 14.58 1.23
N LYS A 247 -3.31 15.67 1.56
CA LYS A 247 -2.50 16.46 0.61
C LYS A 247 -1.32 15.65 0.07
N ILE A 248 -0.56 14.99 0.96
CA ILE A 248 0.58 14.15 0.57
C ILE A 248 0.09 13.02 -0.34
N TYR A 249 -0.98 12.32 0.03
CA TYR A 249 -1.54 11.25 -0.80
C TYR A 249 -1.91 11.75 -2.20
N SER A 250 -2.62 12.87 -2.28
CA SER A 250 -3.04 13.45 -3.56
C SER A 250 -1.84 13.83 -4.43
N SER A 251 -0.82 14.48 -3.86
CA SER A 251 0.40 14.85 -4.60
C SER A 251 1.20 13.63 -5.06
N MET A 252 1.38 12.60 -4.22
CA MET A 252 2.04 11.35 -4.63
C MET A 252 1.28 10.65 -5.75
N LYS A 253 -0.06 10.67 -5.68
CA LYS A 253 -0.93 10.05 -6.69
C LYS A 253 -0.80 10.75 -8.04
N GLU A 254 -0.76 12.08 -8.07
CA GLU A 254 -0.53 12.85 -9.30
C GLU A 254 0.84 12.53 -9.91
N ILE A 255 1.90 12.50 -9.10
CA ILE A 255 3.24 12.14 -9.56
C ILE A 255 3.27 10.71 -10.13
N LYS A 256 2.65 9.75 -9.43
CA LYS A 256 2.52 8.36 -9.90
C LYS A 256 1.77 8.28 -11.25
N GLN A 257 0.73 9.08 -11.44
CA GLN A 257 -0.02 9.12 -12.70
C GLN A 257 0.82 9.73 -13.83
N GLY A 258 1.52 10.82 -13.54
CA GLY A 258 2.45 11.45 -14.47
C GLY A 258 3.58 10.50 -14.88
N SER A 259 4.18 9.79 -13.92
CA SER A 259 5.26 8.84 -14.16
C SER A 259 4.78 7.62 -14.95
N HIS A 260 3.58 7.10 -14.64
CA HIS A 260 2.96 6.03 -15.41
C HIS A 260 2.74 6.41 -16.87
N MET A 261 2.31 7.64 -17.14
CA MET A 261 2.14 8.13 -18.51
C MET A 261 3.46 8.13 -19.29
N GLN A 262 4.60 8.37 -18.64
CA GLN A 262 5.91 8.26 -19.30
C GLN A 262 6.29 6.81 -19.60
N ILE A 263 5.92 5.86 -18.73
CA ILE A 263 6.07 4.42 -19.01
C ILE A 263 5.28 4.05 -20.25
N LEU A 264 4.01 4.43 -20.30
CA LEU A 264 3.14 4.16 -21.45
C LEU A 264 3.69 4.75 -22.76
N LYS A 265 4.26 5.96 -22.72
CA LYS A 265 5.00 6.56 -23.84
C LYS A 265 6.19 5.71 -24.28
N ILE A 266 6.99 5.23 -23.34
CA ILE A 266 8.11 4.33 -23.64
C ILE A 266 7.61 3.02 -24.28
N GLU A 267 6.52 2.44 -23.76
CA GLU A 267 5.93 1.22 -24.32
C GLU A 267 5.45 1.40 -25.77
N VAL A 268 4.80 2.54 -26.06
CA VAL A 268 4.32 2.88 -27.41
C VAL A 268 5.46 3.09 -28.41
N LEU A 269 6.67 3.49 -27.98
CA LEU A 269 7.84 3.60 -28.88
C LEU A 269 8.13 2.28 -29.59
N SER A 270 7.85 1.14 -28.95
CA SER A 270 8.03 -0.19 -29.55
C SER A 270 7.12 -0.48 -30.76
N GLN A 271 6.02 0.26 -30.87
CA GLN A 271 5.12 0.17 -32.00
C GLN A 271 5.60 0.97 -33.21
N ASN A 272 6.50 1.94 -32.99
CA ASN A 272 6.92 2.89 -34.00
C ASN A 272 8.03 2.30 -34.89
N GLU A 273 7.69 2.08 -36.16
CA GLU A 273 8.63 1.61 -37.19
C GLU A 273 9.77 2.60 -37.46
N TYR A 274 9.55 3.90 -37.17
CA TYR A 274 10.53 4.97 -37.32
C TYR A 274 11.36 5.23 -36.08
N PHE A 275 11.25 4.39 -35.04
CA PHE A 275 12.14 4.43 -33.89
C PHE A 275 13.53 3.90 -34.31
N ILE A 276 14.35 4.83 -34.82
CA ILE A 276 15.66 4.54 -35.44
C ILE A 276 16.83 4.95 -34.52
N LYS A 277 16.59 5.82 -33.52
CA LYS A 277 17.60 6.30 -32.58
C LYS A 277 17.07 6.30 -31.15
N ASP A 278 17.98 6.12 -30.20
CA ASP A 278 17.80 6.12 -28.75
C ASP A 278 17.20 7.42 -28.17
N SER A 279 17.31 8.55 -28.87
CA SER A 279 16.90 9.87 -28.39
C SER A 279 15.47 9.92 -27.83
N SER A 280 14.52 9.21 -28.46
CA SER A 280 13.13 9.19 -28.00
C SER A 280 12.95 8.39 -26.70
N LEU A 281 13.72 7.31 -26.52
CA LEU A 281 13.73 6.54 -25.27
C LEU A 281 14.33 7.39 -24.14
N HIS A 282 15.49 8.00 -24.38
CA HIS A 282 16.14 8.83 -23.37
C HIS A 282 15.35 10.09 -23.01
N GLN A 283 14.62 10.69 -23.96
CA GLN A 283 13.67 11.77 -23.66
C GLN A 283 12.51 11.30 -22.77
N GLY A 284 12.01 10.09 -22.99
CA GLY A 284 11.01 9.46 -22.12
C GLY A 284 11.55 9.24 -20.70
N ILE A 285 12.79 8.76 -20.59
CA ILE A 285 13.49 8.60 -19.30
C ILE A 285 13.70 9.95 -18.60
N ASP A 286 14.11 10.99 -19.32
CA ASP A 286 14.30 12.33 -18.75
C ASP A 286 12.97 12.91 -18.26
N SER A 287 11.90 12.71 -19.01
CA SER A 287 10.55 13.12 -18.61
C SER A 287 10.08 12.37 -17.37
N TYR A 288 10.39 11.07 -17.27
CA TYR A 288 10.12 10.26 -16.07
C TYR A 288 10.92 10.75 -14.86
N VAL A 289 12.22 10.99 -15.03
CA VAL A 289 13.11 11.51 -13.98
C VAL A 289 12.59 12.84 -13.44
N GLN A 290 12.23 13.79 -14.32
CA GLN A 290 11.67 15.08 -13.93
C GLN A 290 10.36 14.95 -13.15
N GLU A 291 9.51 13.99 -13.52
CA GLU A 291 8.25 13.76 -12.83
C GLU A 291 8.48 13.23 -11.41
N VAL A 292 9.32 12.21 -11.27
CA VAL A 292 9.60 11.58 -9.95
C VAL A 292 10.44 12.51 -9.06
N GLN A 293 11.30 13.36 -9.62
CA GLN A 293 12.05 14.38 -8.86
C GLN A 293 11.14 15.35 -8.09
N LYS A 294 9.88 15.51 -8.48
CA LYS A 294 8.89 16.31 -7.74
C LYS A 294 8.64 15.77 -6.32
N LEU A 295 8.91 14.48 -6.07
CA LEU A 295 8.83 13.88 -4.73
C LEU A 295 9.82 14.48 -3.74
N THR A 296 10.89 15.13 -4.20
CA THR A 296 11.87 15.81 -3.32
C THR A 296 11.18 16.81 -2.40
N ASN A 297 10.18 17.54 -2.90
CA ASN A 297 9.40 18.53 -2.15
C ASN A 297 8.44 17.90 -1.13
N MET A 298 8.35 16.57 -1.09
CA MET A 298 7.45 15.82 -0.22
C MET A 298 8.15 15.19 0.97
N LEU A 299 9.47 14.96 0.90
CA LEU A 299 10.23 14.32 1.97
C LEU A 299 10.06 15.05 3.30
N SER A 300 10.27 16.38 3.30
CA SER A 300 10.10 17.18 4.51
C SER A 300 8.66 17.16 5.02
N LYS A 301 7.66 17.14 4.12
CA LYS A 301 6.24 17.10 4.51
C LYS A 301 5.86 15.77 5.16
N ILE A 302 6.45 14.66 4.70
CA ILE A 302 6.23 13.33 5.28
C ILE A 302 6.87 13.26 6.67
N GLU A 303 8.10 13.78 6.81
CA GLU A 303 8.78 13.89 8.10
C GLU A 303 8.01 14.77 9.09
N ASP A 304 7.64 15.98 8.68
CA ASP A 304 6.84 16.92 9.48
C ASP A 304 5.52 16.28 9.92
N LEU A 305 4.86 15.55 9.03
CA LEU A 305 3.62 14.84 9.36
C LEU A 305 3.85 13.77 10.44
N GLY A 306 4.90 12.96 10.31
CA GLY A 306 5.27 11.96 11.31
C GLY A 306 5.60 12.58 12.68
N VAL A 307 6.38 13.67 12.70
CA VAL A 307 6.72 14.41 13.92
C VAL A 307 5.48 15.03 14.57
N ASN A 308 4.64 15.70 13.79
CA ASN A 308 3.42 16.34 14.30
C ASN A 308 2.44 15.32 14.88
N ALA A 309 2.23 14.20 14.18
CA ALA A 309 1.38 13.11 14.68
C ALA A 309 1.97 12.47 15.95
N GLY A 310 3.28 12.26 15.99
CA GLY A 310 3.97 11.73 17.18
C GLY A 310 3.84 12.64 18.39
N SER A 311 4.13 13.93 18.22
CA SER A 311 3.99 14.93 19.29
C SER A 311 2.56 14.97 19.85
N LEU A 312 1.55 14.95 18.97
CA LEU A 312 0.15 14.92 19.36
C LEU A 312 -0.20 13.65 20.15
N ILE A 313 0.28 12.48 19.72
CA ILE A 313 0.07 11.21 20.42
C ILE A 313 0.68 11.24 21.82
N PHE A 314 1.92 11.70 21.98
CA PHE A 314 2.57 11.78 23.30
C PHE A 314 1.88 12.75 24.25
N GLU A 315 1.37 13.84 23.73
CA GLU A 315 0.60 14.80 24.51
C GLU A 315 -0.74 14.22 24.97
N LEU A 316 -1.46 13.53 24.08
CA LEU A 316 -2.70 12.81 24.44
C LEU A 316 -2.47 11.75 25.52
N LEU A 317 -1.35 11.03 25.46
CA LEU A 317 -0.95 10.07 26.50
C LEU A 317 -0.81 10.75 27.87
N ASP A 318 -0.10 11.87 27.93
CA ASP A 318 0.09 12.62 29.18
C ASP A 318 -1.24 13.16 29.73
N TYR A 319 -2.15 13.62 28.86
CA TYR A 319 -3.49 14.01 29.30
C TYR A 319 -4.30 12.85 29.86
N PHE A 320 -4.24 11.66 29.26
CA PHE A 320 -4.94 10.49 29.79
C PHE A 320 -4.39 10.06 31.15
N ASP A 321 -3.08 10.16 31.37
CA ASP A 321 -2.45 9.93 32.67
C ASP A 321 -2.93 10.96 33.72
N ARG A 322 -3.10 12.23 33.31
CA ARG A 322 -3.68 13.28 34.19
C ARG A 322 -5.16 13.03 34.49
N PHE A 323 -5.95 12.65 33.48
CA PHE A 323 -7.36 12.29 33.68
C PHE A 323 -7.51 11.15 34.66
N GLU A 324 -6.67 10.12 34.56
CA GLU A 324 -6.67 9.00 35.48
C GLU A 324 -6.41 9.45 36.92
N LYS A 325 -5.41 10.31 37.14
CA LYS A 325 -5.08 10.87 38.47
C LYS A 325 -6.22 11.71 39.02
N ASP A 326 -6.77 12.62 38.22
CA ASP A 326 -7.87 13.49 38.63
C ASP A 326 -9.12 12.68 39.01
N PHE A 327 -9.43 11.61 38.26
CA PHE A 327 -10.50 10.69 38.65
C PHE A 327 -10.18 9.95 39.96
N GLN A 328 -8.92 9.56 40.19
CA GLN A 328 -8.49 8.86 41.42
C GLN A 328 -8.58 9.74 42.69
N GLU A 329 -8.40 11.05 42.56
CA GLU A 329 -8.47 12.01 43.67
C GLU A 329 -9.91 12.22 44.20
N ILE A 330 -10.92 11.88 43.39
CA ILE A 330 -12.33 11.95 43.81
C ILE A 330 -12.61 10.84 44.82
N SER A 331 -12.89 11.22 46.06
CA SER A 331 -13.09 10.30 47.18
C SER A 331 -14.44 9.58 47.14
N GLU A 332 -15.54 10.33 47.04
CA GLU A 332 -16.90 9.81 46.90
C GLU A 332 -17.76 10.73 46.04
N LEU A 333 -18.80 10.16 45.42
CA LEU A 333 -19.80 10.87 44.64
C LEU A 333 -21.20 10.54 45.13
N ASP A 334 -22.10 11.51 45.06
CA ASP A 334 -23.52 11.27 45.27
C ASP A 334 -24.11 10.41 44.13
N THR A 335 -25.31 9.85 44.36
CA THR A 335 -25.95 8.94 43.43
C THR A 335 -26.37 9.59 42.10
N VAL A 336 -26.60 10.90 42.10
CA VAL A 336 -27.04 11.63 40.89
C VAL A 336 -25.84 11.87 39.99
N ALA A 337 -24.74 12.39 40.54
CA ALA A 337 -23.48 12.60 39.83
C ALA A 337 -22.90 11.27 39.33
N LEU A 338 -22.96 10.21 40.16
CA LEU A 338 -22.55 8.87 39.76
C LEU A 338 -23.38 8.34 38.57
N GLY A 339 -24.70 8.51 38.59
CA GLY A 339 -25.58 8.13 37.49
C GLY A 339 -25.22 8.86 36.20
N ALA A 340 -25.07 10.18 36.27
CA ALA A 340 -24.74 11.01 35.10
C ALA A 340 -23.39 10.64 34.47
N ILE A 341 -22.34 10.45 35.27
CA ILE A 341 -21.02 10.07 34.76
C ILE A 341 -21.07 8.70 34.09
N ARG A 342 -21.79 7.74 34.68
CA ARG A 342 -21.95 6.42 34.08
C ARG A 342 -22.66 6.50 32.74
N ASP A 343 -23.68 7.34 32.63
CA ASP A 343 -24.40 7.54 31.37
C ASP A 343 -23.51 8.20 30.31
N ILE A 344 -22.75 9.23 30.68
CA ILE A 344 -21.79 9.93 29.80
C ILE A 344 -20.68 8.99 29.30
N MET A 345 -20.15 8.14 30.18
CA MET A 345 -19.09 7.18 29.88
C MET A 345 -19.62 5.85 29.31
N GLY A 346 -20.95 5.68 29.19
CA GLY A 346 -21.55 4.44 28.67
C GLY A 346 -21.35 3.19 29.55
N ILE A 347 -21.19 3.34 30.86
CA ILE A 347 -20.89 2.25 31.79
C ILE A 347 -22.16 1.48 32.17
N MET A 348 -22.34 0.32 31.54
CA MET A 348 -23.51 -0.56 31.76
C MET A 348 -23.36 -1.57 32.91
N ASP A 349 -22.19 -1.65 33.56
CA ASP A 349 -21.94 -2.66 34.60
C ASP A 349 -22.86 -2.45 35.83
N VAL A 350 -23.70 -3.44 36.13
CA VAL A 350 -24.71 -3.36 37.21
C VAL A 350 -24.04 -3.36 38.58
N LEU A 351 -22.88 -4.02 38.72
CA LEU A 351 -22.20 -4.16 40.01
C LEU A 351 -21.53 -2.87 40.50
N SER A 352 -21.33 -1.90 39.60
CA SER A 352 -20.76 -0.57 39.88
C SER A 352 -21.81 0.53 40.08
N MET A 353 -23.11 0.26 39.86
CA MET A 353 -24.19 1.27 39.92
C MET A 353 -24.25 2.09 41.21
N LYS A 354 -23.85 1.51 42.34
CA LYS A 354 -23.91 2.18 43.67
C LYS A 354 -22.53 2.48 44.26
N SER A 355 -21.47 2.29 43.50
CA SER A 355 -20.10 2.40 44.00
C SER A 355 -19.26 3.25 43.07
N TRP A 356 -18.90 4.44 43.55
CA TRP A 356 -17.93 5.30 42.87
C TRP A 356 -16.63 4.56 42.61
N LYS A 357 -16.02 3.96 43.64
CA LYS A 357 -14.78 3.19 43.52
C LYS A 357 -14.80 2.14 42.41
N LYS A 358 -15.91 1.41 42.21
CA LYS A 358 -16.02 0.45 41.11
C LYS A 358 -16.18 1.13 39.74
N THR A 359 -16.96 2.21 39.66
CA THR A 359 -17.13 2.99 38.42
C THR A 359 -15.82 3.66 38.02
N GLN A 360 -15.14 4.30 38.97
CA GLN A 360 -13.79 4.86 38.84
C GLN A 360 -12.78 3.83 38.31
N ASN A 361 -12.75 2.61 38.87
CA ASN A 361 -11.87 1.55 38.36
C ASN A 361 -12.16 1.18 36.90
N ILE A 362 -13.43 1.21 36.47
CA ILE A 362 -13.79 0.96 35.06
C ILE A 362 -13.27 2.09 34.18
N ILE A 363 -13.48 3.35 34.58
CA ILE A 363 -12.99 4.54 33.86
C ILE A 363 -11.47 4.52 33.74
N CYS A 364 -10.74 4.34 34.86
CA CYS A 364 -9.28 4.29 34.84
C CYS A 364 -8.76 3.15 33.95
N LYS A 365 -9.40 1.98 33.99
CA LYS A 365 -9.03 0.86 33.10
C LYS A 365 -9.27 1.20 31.64
N GLU A 366 -10.36 1.88 31.31
CA GLU A 366 -10.64 2.33 29.95
C GLU A 366 -9.59 3.35 29.47
N LEU A 367 -9.25 4.34 30.30
CA LEU A 367 -8.17 5.29 30.01
C LEU A 367 -6.83 4.58 29.79
N GLN A 368 -6.45 3.64 30.65
CA GLN A 368 -5.22 2.84 30.48
C GLN A 368 -5.21 2.03 29.17
N ASN A 369 -6.34 1.42 28.80
CA ASN A 369 -6.46 0.72 27.53
C ASN A 369 -6.25 1.68 26.35
N TRP A 370 -6.78 2.90 26.45
CA TRP A 370 -6.61 3.93 25.43
C TRP A 370 -5.19 4.48 25.37
N SER A 371 -4.54 4.68 26.50
CA SER A 371 -3.11 4.99 26.56
C SER A 371 -2.30 3.89 25.88
N GLN A 372 -2.62 2.61 26.08
CA GLN A 372 -1.96 1.52 25.35
C GLN A 372 -2.23 1.57 23.84
N THR A 373 -3.46 1.87 23.41
CA THR A 373 -3.81 2.03 21.98
C THR A 373 -3.03 3.18 21.34
N LEU A 374 -2.98 4.34 21.98
CA LEU A 374 -2.19 5.49 21.54
C LEU A 374 -0.69 5.18 21.53
N PHE A 375 -0.18 4.48 22.55
CA PHE A 375 1.22 4.03 22.56
C PHE A 375 1.52 3.12 21.37
N ASN A 376 0.61 2.19 21.03
CA ASN A 376 0.77 1.30 19.89
C ASN A 376 0.75 2.06 18.54
N LEU A 377 0.12 3.25 18.47
CA LEU A 377 0.22 4.11 17.27
C LEU A 377 1.64 4.61 17.03
N SER A 378 2.49 4.73 18.05
CA SER A 378 3.89 5.12 17.86
C SER A 378 4.63 4.17 16.91
N GLY A 379 4.34 2.87 16.97
CA GLY A 379 4.85 1.88 16.02
C GLY A 379 4.30 2.09 14.61
N THR A 380 3.05 2.54 14.48
CA THR A 380 2.45 2.87 13.18
C THR A 380 3.15 4.08 12.53
N LEU A 381 3.57 5.07 13.33
CA LEU A 381 4.28 6.25 12.81
C LEU A 381 5.62 5.93 12.14
N GLN A 382 6.26 4.80 12.47
CA GLN A 382 7.45 4.33 11.77
C GLN A 382 7.19 4.11 10.27
N GLY A 383 5.94 3.87 9.88
CA GLY A 383 5.56 3.77 8.47
C GLY A 383 5.80 5.07 7.68
N PHE A 384 5.75 6.25 8.30
CA PHE A 384 6.12 7.49 7.61
C PHE A 384 7.62 7.55 7.33
N ASP A 385 8.45 7.04 8.24
CA ASP A 385 9.88 6.96 8.01
C ASP A 385 10.20 5.94 6.90
N LEU A 386 9.56 4.77 6.91
CA LEU A 386 9.67 3.80 5.81
C LEU A 386 9.26 4.43 4.46
N LEU A 387 8.14 5.15 4.43
CA LEU A 387 7.69 5.88 3.24
C LEU A 387 8.75 6.88 2.75
N ARG A 388 9.32 7.67 3.66
CA ARG A 388 10.40 8.63 3.37
C ARG A 388 11.63 7.91 2.80
N GLN A 389 12.08 6.83 3.43
CA GLN A 389 13.23 6.04 2.99
C GLN A 389 13.04 5.48 1.57
N ILE A 390 11.88 4.88 1.28
CA ILE A 390 11.56 4.37 -0.06
C ILE A 390 11.71 5.48 -1.12
N ILE A 391 11.13 6.66 -0.85
CA ILE A 391 11.20 7.81 -1.77
C ILE A 391 12.65 8.31 -1.91
N GLU A 392 13.41 8.39 -0.82
CA GLU A 392 14.83 8.79 -0.85
C GLU A 392 15.67 7.83 -1.70
N HIS A 393 15.42 6.53 -1.62
CA HIS A 393 16.11 5.54 -2.45
C HIS A 393 15.82 5.78 -3.94
N ARG A 394 14.53 5.97 -4.29
CA ARG A 394 14.17 6.32 -5.68
C ARG A 394 14.89 7.57 -6.14
N LEU A 395 14.91 8.64 -5.33
CA LEU A 395 15.55 9.90 -5.69
C LEU A 395 17.08 9.78 -5.84
N LYS A 396 17.76 9.02 -4.97
CA LYS A 396 19.20 8.74 -5.09
C LYS A 396 19.53 8.02 -6.40
N GLU A 397 18.69 7.07 -6.80
CA GLU A 397 18.83 6.36 -8.08
C GLU A 397 18.62 7.30 -9.28
N LEU A 398 17.70 8.27 -9.20
CA LEU A 398 17.53 9.29 -10.25
C LEU A 398 18.75 10.20 -10.39
N THR A 399 19.40 10.54 -9.27
CA THR A 399 20.67 11.29 -9.29
C THR A 399 21.73 10.49 -10.03
N LEU A 400 21.87 9.19 -9.72
CA LEU A 400 22.78 8.30 -10.44
C LEU A 400 22.48 8.25 -11.95
N ILE A 401 21.20 8.13 -12.33
CA ILE A 401 20.78 8.14 -13.74
C ILE A 401 21.21 9.44 -14.43
N THR A 402 20.97 10.58 -13.78
CA THR A 402 21.29 11.90 -14.33
C THR A 402 22.79 12.05 -14.54
N ASP A 403 23.60 11.71 -13.53
CA ASP A 403 25.05 11.82 -13.56
C ASP A 403 25.68 10.91 -14.63
N LYS A 404 25.22 9.66 -14.71
CA LYS A 404 25.78 8.66 -15.63
C LYS A 404 25.40 8.92 -17.08
N LYS A 405 24.20 9.48 -17.32
CA LYS A 405 23.81 9.98 -18.66
C LYS A 405 24.68 11.17 -19.09
N GLN A 406 24.95 12.13 -18.20
CA GLN A 406 25.84 13.26 -18.51
C GLN A 406 27.27 12.80 -18.83
N ALA A 407 27.77 11.81 -18.08
CA ALA A 407 29.08 11.20 -18.30
C ALA A 407 29.14 10.24 -19.51
N ARG A 408 28.00 9.99 -20.19
CA ARG A 408 27.87 9.08 -21.35
C ARG A 408 28.41 7.67 -21.06
N VAL A 409 28.14 7.17 -19.87
CA VAL A 409 28.52 5.81 -19.45
C VAL A 409 27.70 4.78 -20.24
N GLU A 410 28.33 3.67 -20.62
CA GLU A 410 27.64 2.56 -21.28
C GLU A 410 26.53 2.00 -20.37
N TRP A 411 25.34 1.76 -20.93
CA TRP A 411 24.15 1.37 -20.16
C TRP A 411 24.37 0.08 -19.36
N ALA A 412 25.15 -0.89 -19.86
CA ALA A 412 25.38 -2.17 -19.19
C ALA A 412 26.20 -2.02 -17.90
N TYR A 413 27.23 -1.17 -17.93
CA TYR A 413 28.01 -0.84 -16.74
C TYR A 413 27.14 -0.08 -15.73
N PHE A 414 26.41 0.92 -16.22
CA PHE A 414 25.47 1.69 -15.40
C PHE A 414 24.41 0.81 -14.73
N ALA A 415 23.84 -0.17 -15.46
CA ALA A 415 22.85 -1.10 -14.94
C ALA A 415 23.37 -1.89 -13.73
N THR A 416 24.62 -2.34 -13.78
CA THR A 416 25.26 -3.08 -12.68
C THR A 416 25.39 -2.23 -11.42
N GLU A 417 25.78 -0.96 -11.59
CA GLU A 417 25.91 -0.01 -10.48
C GLU A 417 24.54 0.33 -9.88
N LEU A 418 23.54 0.59 -10.71
CA LEU A 418 22.16 0.85 -10.28
C LEU A 418 21.58 -0.35 -9.52
N TYR A 419 21.77 -1.57 -10.02
CA TYR A 419 21.31 -2.78 -9.36
C TYR A 419 21.97 -3.00 -8.00
N THR A 420 23.26 -2.69 -7.87
CA THR A 420 23.97 -2.75 -6.59
C THR A 420 23.38 -1.74 -5.60
N MET A 421 23.11 -0.52 -6.06
CA MET A 421 22.47 0.52 -5.25
C MET A 421 21.07 0.09 -4.77
N ILE A 422 20.24 -0.42 -5.67
CA ILE A 422 18.91 -0.95 -5.34
C ILE A 422 19.04 -2.04 -4.28
N GLU A 423 19.86 -3.08 -4.50
CA GLU A 423 20.01 -4.20 -3.58
C GLU A 423 20.42 -3.79 -2.17
N SER A 424 21.31 -2.79 -2.07
CA SER A 424 21.79 -2.29 -0.78
C SER A 424 20.80 -1.40 -0.02
N SER A 425 19.73 -0.96 -0.67
CA SER A 425 18.80 0.05 -0.13
C SER A 425 17.38 -0.44 0.11
N LEU A 426 17.03 -1.68 -0.25
CA LEU A 426 15.67 -2.22 -0.02
C LEU A 426 15.36 -2.29 1.48
N VAL A 427 14.31 -1.59 1.93
CA VAL A 427 13.94 -1.51 3.35
C VAL A 427 12.66 -2.27 3.68
N THR A 428 11.84 -2.56 2.67
CA THR A 428 10.57 -3.28 2.84
C THR A 428 10.52 -4.59 2.04
N ASP A 429 9.72 -5.56 2.50
CA ASP A 429 9.51 -6.81 1.76
C ASP A 429 8.78 -6.55 0.43
N GLN A 430 7.92 -5.53 0.38
CA GLN A 430 7.28 -4.99 -0.82
C GLN A 430 8.31 -4.64 -1.91
N GLU A 431 9.35 -3.89 -1.55
CA GLU A 431 10.42 -3.53 -2.48
C GLU A 431 11.24 -4.75 -2.89
N LYS A 432 11.55 -5.66 -1.96
CA LYS A 432 12.28 -6.91 -2.25
C LYS A 432 11.53 -7.79 -3.25
N PHE A 433 10.23 -7.94 -3.08
CA PHE A 433 9.38 -8.70 -3.99
C PHE A 433 9.22 -8.01 -5.35
N SER A 434 9.03 -6.69 -5.36
CA SER A 434 9.02 -5.89 -6.59
C SER A 434 10.34 -6.04 -7.35
N LYS A 435 11.48 -5.97 -6.65
CA LYS A 435 12.81 -6.17 -7.22
C LYS A 435 12.97 -7.60 -7.77
N GLY A 436 12.54 -8.62 -7.01
CA GLY A 436 12.58 -10.01 -7.46
C GLY A 436 11.78 -10.26 -8.73
N PHE A 437 10.62 -9.59 -8.88
CA PHE A 437 9.77 -9.71 -10.05
C PHE A 437 10.32 -8.95 -11.27
N TYR A 438 10.56 -7.65 -11.13
CA TYR A 438 10.93 -6.79 -12.26
C TYR A 438 12.40 -6.90 -12.62
N LEU A 439 13.29 -7.05 -11.63
CA LEU A 439 14.75 -7.05 -11.78
C LEU A 439 15.38 -8.38 -11.34
N PRO A 440 14.98 -9.54 -11.91
CA PRO A 440 15.46 -10.85 -11.45
C PRO A 440 16.96 -11.05 -11.66
N HIS A 441 17.55 -10.35 -12.64
CA HIS A 441 18.99 -10.42 -12.94
C HIS A 441 19.84 -9.48 -12.08
N ALA A 442 19.21 -8.62 -11.27
CA ALA A 442 19.90 -7.76 -10.31
C ALA A 442 20.32 -8.52 -9.03
N GLN A 443 20.32 -9.86 -9.05
CA GLN A 443 20.90 -10.64 -7.97
C GLN A 443 22.42 -10.57 -8.09
N GLY A 444 23.05 -9.74 -7.26
CA GLY A 444 24.46 -9.94 -6.94
C GLY A 444 24.66 -11.34 -6.35
N GLU A 445 25.85 -11.91 -6.48
CA GLU A 445 26.26 -13.10 -5.73
C GLU A 445 26.24 -12.80 -4.22
N GLN A 446 25.06 -12.74 -3.60
CA GLN A 446 24.96 -12.59 -2.17
C GLN A 446 25.14 -13.96 -1.52
N LYS A 447 26.24 -14.07 -0.76
CA LYS A 447 26.39 -15.05 0.31
C LYS A 447 25.09 -15.06 1.12
N LYS A 448 24.53 -16.26 1.29
CA LYS A 448 23.36 -16.53 2.14
C LYS A 448 23.62 -16.02 3.56
N GLU A 449 23.28 -14.76 3.84
CA GLU A 449 22.94 -14.35 5.19
C GLU A 449 21.42 -14.43 5.31
N SER A 450 20.96 -15.43 6.07
CA SER A 450 19.56 -15.60 6.40
C SER A 450 19.11 -14.46 7.31
N LYS A 451 18.62 -13.36 6.75
CA LYS A 451 17.81 -12.41 7.53
C LYS A 451 16.35 -12.77 7.36
N SER A 452 15.66 -12.88 8.48
CA SER A 452 14.26 -13.31 8.53
C SER A 452 13.34 -12.10 8.28
N PRO A 453 12.14 -12.29 7.71
CA PRO A 453 11.13 -11.24 7.67
C PRO A 453 10.79 -10.79 9.09
N GLY A 454 10.97 -9.50 9.39
CA GLY A 454 10.75 -8.93 10.73
C GLY A 454 11.99 -8.36 11.42
N ASP A 455 13.18 -8.49 10.83
CA ASP A 455 14.36 -7.75 11.30
C ASP A 455 14.22 -6.27 10.92
N VAL A 456 13.47 -5.53 11.73
CA VAL A 456 13.54 -4.07 11.81
C VAL A 456 15.00 -3.74 12.10
N MET A 457 15.70 -3.11 11.15
CA MET A 457 16.96 -2.46 11.46
C MET A 457 16.64 -1.25 12.34
N LEU A 458 16.65 -1.50 13.66
CA LEU A 458 16.73 -0.46 14.67
C LEU A 458 18.05 0.29 14.43
N PHE A 459 17.93 1.54 13.99
CA PHE A 459 18.95 2.55 14.18
C PHE A 459 18.40 3.61 15.14
#